data_AF-A0A4R9B0B5-F1
#
_entry.id   AF-A0A4R9B0B5-F1
#
_cell.length_a   1.000
_cell.length_b   1.000
_cell.length_c   1.000
_cell.angle_alpha   90.00
_cell.angle_beta   90.00
_cell.angle_gamma   90.00
#
_symmetry.space_group_name_H-M   'P 1'
#
loop_
_entity.id
_entity.type
_entity.pdbx_description
1 polymer ?
#
loop_
_entity_poly.entity_id
_entity_poly.type
_entity_poly.pdbx_seq_one_letter_code
_entity_poly.pdbx_strand_id
1 'polypeptide(L)'
;MVVVISGAAIHLTCPEVTNGTIYSVDAEGPSCTADDVFIFQISKDLEQASAQNVILAGGVQAKNVFWQVAGSVAIGTTAHFEGTILSHTMIALKTGATINGRLQAQTAVTLQSNTVTAPVQ
;
A
#
# COMPACT_ATOMS: atom_id res chain seq x y z
N MET A 1 15.73 1.81 -8.03
CA MET A 1 14.72 2.84 -7.75
C MET A 1 14.05 2.45 -6.45
N VAL A 2 14.16 3.28 -5.41
CA VAL A 2 13.35 3.16 -4.17
C VAL A 2 12.04 3.87 -4.47
N VAL A 3 10.90 3.28 -4.12
CA VAL A 3 9.60 3.93 -4.30
C VAL A 3 9.31 4.68 -3.02
N VAL A 4 9.39 6.01 -3.07
CA VAL A 4 9.08 6.89 -1.94
C VAL A 4 7.74 7.58 -2.21
N ILE A 5 6.80 7.43 -1.28
CA ILE A 5 5.57 8.22 -1.24
C ILE A 5 5.90 9.53 -0.50
N SER A 6 6.37 10.53 -1.22
CA SER A 6 6.74 11.84 -0.66
C SER A 6 5.95 12.98 -1.32
N GLY A 7 5.36 13.87 -0.51
CA GLY A 7 4.79 15.15 -0.96
C GLY A 7 3.37 15.11 -1.56
N ALA A 8 2.86 13.94 -1.92
CA ALA A 8 1.47 13.73 -2.34
C ALA A 8 0.95 12.38 -1.83
N ALA A 9 -0.35 12.30 -1.52
CA ALA A 9 -1.03 11.03 -1.28
C ALA A 9 -0.96 10.17 -2.56
N ILE A 10 -0.78 8.86 -2.43
CA ILE A 10 -1.12 7.96 -3.55
C ILE A 10 -2.65 7.94 -3.60
N HIS A 11 -3.20 8.66 -4.57
CA HIS A 11 -4.62 8.61 -4.85
C HIS A 11 -4.86 7.48 -5.83
N LEU A 12 -5.40 6.35 -5.37
CA LEU A 12 -5.74 5.26 -6.27
C LEU A 12 -7.07 5.59 -6.96
N THR A 13 -6.99 6.25 -8.12
CA THR A 13 -8.14 6.46 -9.02
C THR A 13 -8.00 5.66 -10.31
N CYS A 14 -9.14 5.30 -10.90
CA CYS A 14 -9.21 4.59 -12.19
C CYS A 14 -8.43 5.28 -13.30
N PRO A 15 -8.59 6.61 -13.51
CA PRO A 15 -7.87 7.28 -14.58
C PRO A 15 -6.35 7.24 -14.39
N GLU A 16 -5.84 7.16 -13.16
CA GLU A 16 -4.41 7.15 -12.88
C GLU A 16 -3.75 5.79 -13.17
N VAL A 17 -4.53 4.69 -13.05
CA VAL A 17 -4.11 3.32 -13.38
C VAL A 17 -4.22 3.04 -14.89
N THR A 18 -5.29 3.47 -15.56
CA THR A 18 -5.46 3.23 -17.00
C THR A 18 -4.56 4.13 -17.88
N ASN A 19 -4.11 5.29 -17.38
CA ASN A 19 -3.22 6.20 -18.11
C ASN A 19 -1.72 6.10 -17.71
N GLY A 20 -1.34 5.12 -16.89
CA GLY A 20 0.07 4.72 -16.74
C GLY A 20 0.92 5.46 -15.70
N THR A 21 0.31 6.06 -14.67
CA THR A 21 1.08 6.61 -13.54
C THR A 21 1.36 5.53 -12.48
N ILE A 22 0.55 4.46 -12.49
CA ILE A 22 0.67 3.28 -11.65
C ILE A 22 0.76 2.06 -12.57
N TYR A 23 1.79 1.22 -12.40
CA TYR A 23 1.92 -0.01 -13.16
C TYR A 23 0.89 -1.05 -12.69
N SER A 24 -0.13 -1.35 -13.51
CA SER A 24 -0.93 -2.57 -13.40
C SER A 24 -0.19 -3.75 -14.05
N VAL A 25 -0.49 -4.97 -13.61
CA VAL A 25 0.13 -6.21 -14.14
C VAL A 25 -0.59 -6.76 -15.39
N ASP A 26 -1.70 -6.16 -15.79
CA ASP A 26 -2.41 -6.44 -17.03
C ASP A 26 -2.38 -5.24 -17.98
N ALA A 27 -2.33 -5.53 -19.29
CA ALA A 27 -2.30 -4.51 -20.34
C ALA A 27 -3.65 -3.79 -20.52
N GLU A 28 -4.74 -4.35 -19.96
CA GLU A 28 -6.10 -3.80 -20.05
C GLU A 28 -6.44 -2.86 -18.89
N GLY A 29 -5.75 -2.98 -17.74
CA GLY A 29 -6.05 -2.23 -16.53
C GLY A 29 -7.36 -2.67 -15.85
N PRO A 30 -7.56 -2.32 -14.57
CA PRO A 30 -8.77 -2.68 -13.83
C PRO A 30 -10.00 -1.91 -14.34
N SER A 31 -11.16 -2.57 -14.32
CA SER A 31 -12.47 -2.01 -14.73
C SER A 31 -13.01 -0.92 -13.80
N CYS A 32 -12.33 -0.72 -12.68
CA CYS A 32 -12.69 0.06 -11.52
C CYS A 32 -14.01 -0.28 -10.83
N THR A 33 -14.23 -1.57 -10.65
CA THR A 33 -15.31 -2.13 -9.84
C THR A 33 -14.80 -2.58 -8.49
N ALA A 34 -15.73 -2.86 -7.57
CA ALA A 34 -15.41 -3.39 -6.25
C ALA A 34 -14.67 -4.75 -6.29
N ASP A 35 -14.71 -5.45 -7.44
CA ASP A 35 -14.12 -6.77 -7.63
C ASP A 35 -12.69 -6.73 -8.18
N ASP A 36 -12.21 -5.56 -8.62
CA ASP A 36 -10.87 -5.47 -9.19
C ASP A 36 -9.77 -5.66 -8.15
N VAL A 37 -8.67 -6.23 -8.61
CA VAL A 37 -7.48 -6.54 -7.83
C VAL A 37 -6.32 -5.67 -8.27
N PHE A 38 -5.66 -5.05 -7.31
CA PHE A 38 -4.52 -4.17 -7.53
C PHE A 38 -3.29 -4.81 -6.92
N ILE A 39 -2.26 -5.07 -7.75
CA ILE A 39 -0.99 -5.65 -7.30
C ILE A 39 0.13 -4.69 -7.65
N PHE A 40 0.76 -4.13 -6.62
CA PHE A 40 1.94 -3.27 -6.74
C PHE A 40 3.19 -4.12 -6.50
N GLN A 41 4.04 -4.24 -7.52
CA GLN A 41 5.30 -4.96 -7.44
C GLN A 41 6.48 -3.99 -7.28
N ILE A 42 7.14 -4.04 -6.13
CA ILE A 42 8.20 -3.12 -5.74
C ILE A 42 9.49 -3.93 -5.57
N SER A 43 10.44 -3.71 -6.47
CA SER A 43 11.70 -4.46 -6.53
C SER A 43 12.72 -4.09 -5.46
N LYS A 44 12.46 -3.05 -4.68
CA LYS A 44 13.31 -2.55 -3.58
C LYS A 44 12.46 -2.24 -2.34
N ASP A 45 12.91 -1.30 -1.52
CA ASP A 45 12.16 -0.80 -0.37
C ASP A 45 10.98 0.08 -0.80
N LEU A 46 9.94 0.05 0.04
CA LEU A 46 8.79 0.96 -0.01
C LEU A 46 8.83 1.86 1.23
N GLU A 47 8.87 3.17 1.00
CA GLU A 47 8.85 4.15 2.08
C GLU A 47 7.66 5.09 1.92
N GLN A 48 6.86 5.24 2.97
CA GLN A 48 5.82 6.26 3.06
C GLN A 48 6.27 7.36 4.03
N ALA A 49 6.24 8.61 3.55
CA ALA A 49 6.54 9.75 4.40
C ALA A 49 5.48 9.94 5.50
N SER A 50 5.87 10.60 6.59
CA SER A 50 4.96 10.92 7.70
C SER A 50 3.74 11.74 7.24
N ALA A 51 2.61 11.51 7.91
CA ALA A 51 1.33 12.17 7.65
C ALA A 51 0.79 12.05 6.21
N GLN A 52 1.38 11.16 5.38
CA GLN A 52 0.83 10.86 4.06
C GLN A 52 -0.18 9.72 4.16
N ASN A 53 -1.11 9.68 3.21
CA ASN A 53 -2.19 8.71 3.18
C ASN A 53 -2.22 7.97 1.84
N VAL A 54 -2.52 6.67 1.88
CA VAL A 54 -3.05 5.94 0.72
C VAL A 54 -4.56 6.10 0.75
N ILE A 55 -5.17 6.53 -0.36
CA ILE A 55 -6.60 6.78 -0.46
C ILE A 55 -7.19 5.85 -1.52
N LEU A 56 -8.17 5.05 -1.12
CA LEU A 56 -8.96 4.23 -2.05
C LEU A 56 -10.18 5.04 -2.51
N ALA A 57 -10.34 5.16 -3.83
CA ALA A 57 -11.50 5.81 -4.45
C ALA A 57 -12.21 4.85 -5.40
N GLY A 58 -13.36 5.25 -5.94
CA GLY A 58 -14.03 4.50 -7.01
C GLY A 58 -14.56 3.11 -6.61
N GLY A 59 -14.76 2.84 -5.32
CA GLY A 59 -15.25 1.54 -4.85
C GLY A 59 -14.15 0.48 -4.62
N VAL A 60 -12.87 0.85 -4.78
CA VAL A 60 -11.75 -0.04 -4.47
C VAL A 60 -11.79 -0.45 -3.00
N GLN A 61 -11.67 -1.76 -2.76
CA GLN A 61 -11.67 -2.34 -1.42
C GLN A 61 -10.25 -2.73 -1.01
N ALA A 62 -9.84 -2.38 0.20
CA ALA A 62 -8.51 -2.71 0.73
C ALA A 62 -8.18 -4.21 0.69
N LYS A 63 -9.21 -5.07 0.76
CA LYS A 63 -9.06 -6.52 0.66
C LYS A 63 -8.50 -7.00 -0.70
N ASN A 64 -8.63 -6.17 -1.74
CA ASN A 64 -8.16 -6.46 -3.10
C ASN A 64 -6.87 -5.72 -3.46
N VAL A 65 -6.26 -4.99 -2.52
CA VAL A 65 -5.02 -4.25 -2.75
C VAL A 65 -3.84 -5.02 -2.15
N PHE A 66 -2.84 -5.30 -2.97
CA PHE A 66 -1.65 -6.08 -2.60
C PHE A 66 -0.36 -5.33 -2.93
N TRP A 67 0.53 -5.22 -1.96
CA TRP A 67 1.83 -4.59 -2.08
C TRP A 67 2.92 -5.67 -1.91
N GLN A 68 3.45 -6.16 -3.02
CA GLN A 68 4.59 -7.07 -2.99
C GLN A 68 5.87 -6.25 -2.99
N VAL A 69 6.70 -6.42 -1.96
CA VAL A 69 7.92 -5.65 -1.74
C VAL A 69 9.09 -6.60 -1.56
N ALA A 70 10.05 -6.54 -2.47
CA ALA A 70 11.27 -7.36 -2.41
C ALA A 70 12.27 -6.87 -1.35
N GLY A 71 12.14 -5.61 -0.92
CA GLY A 71 12.88 -5.04 0.20
C GLY A 71 12.07 -4.94 1.49
N SER A 72 12.35 -3.90 2.25
CA SER A 72 11.67 -3.53 3.50
C SER A 72 10.54 -2.54 3.24
N VAL A 73 9.64 -2.41 4.23
CA VAL A 73 8.58 -1.39 4.21
C VAL A 73 8.68 -0.53 5.44
N ALA A 74 8.72 0.79 5.24
CA ALA A 74 8.69 1.77 6.32
C ALA A 74 7.53 2.75 6.14
N ILE A 75 6.59 2.72 7.09
CA ILE A 75 5.43 3.63 7.12
C ILE A 75 5.72 4.74 8.14
N GLY A 76 5.68 5.99 7.66
CA GLY A 76 5.94 7.20 8.42
C GLY A 76 5.01 7.43 9.61
N THR A 77 5.39 8.33 10.51
CA THR A 77 4.56 8.67 11.68
C THR A 77 3.21 9.23 11.24
N THR A 78 2.13 8.87 11.94
CA THR A 78 0.76 9.33 11.69
C THR A 78 0.26 9.14 10.24
N ALA A 79 0.92 8.30 9.45
CA ALA A 79 0.51 7.99 8.08
C ALA A 79 -0.65 6.98 8.07
N HIS A 80 -1.42 6.96 6.99
CA HIS A 80 -2.46 5.97 6.74
C HIS A 80 -2.13 5.10 5.52
N PHE A 81 -2.30 3.80 5.64
CA PHE A 81 -2.01 2.82 4.58
C PHE A 81 -3.21 1.88 4.36
N GLU A 82 -3.32 1.36 3.14
CA GLU A 82 -4.44 0.53 2.70
C GLU A 82 -3.92 -0.72 1.97
N GLY A 83 -4.45 -1.89 2.31
CA GLY A 83 -4.17 -3.15 1.62
C GLY A 83 -3.26 -4.13 2.34
N THR A 84 -2.98 -5.26 1.69
CA THR A 84 -2.12 -6.33 2.21
C THR A 84 -0.67 -6.11 1.77
N ILE A 85 0.23 -5.98 2.73
CA ILE A 85 1.67 -5.84 2.50
C ILE A 85 2.33 -7.21 2.60
N LEU A 86 3.07 -7.58 1.55
CA LEU A 86 3.90 -8.78 1.44
C LEU A 86 5.38 -8.35 1.30
N SER A 87 6.10 -8.27 2.42
CA SER A 87 7.51 -7.87 2.44
C SER A 87 8.44 -9.07 2.56
N HIS A 88 9.47 -9.11 1.71
CA HIS A 88 10.53 -10.13 1.80
C HIS A 88 11.44 -9.96 3.01
N THR A 89 11.47 -8.77 3.62
CA THR A 89 12.27 -8.53 4.82
C THR A 89 11.34 -8.10 5.96
N MET A 90 11.46 -6.84 6.41
CA MET A 90 10.72 -6.30 7.55
C MET A 90 9.69 -5.27 7.14
N ILE A 91 8.66 -5.13 7.97
CA ILE A 91 7.68 -4.04 7.92
C ILE A 91 7.76 -3.24 9.22
N ALA A 92 7.97 -1.93 9.12
CA ALA A 92 8.00 -1.01 10.26
C ALA A 92 6.90 0.04 10.13
N LEU A 93 6.01 0.10 11.12
CA LEU A 93 5.07 1.20 11.28
C LEU A 93 5.59 2.12 12.38
N LYS A 94 5.90 3.37 12.01
CA LYS A 94 6.33 4.39 12.96
C LYS A 94 5.16 4.92 13.78
N THR A 95 5.48 5.72 14.79
CA THR A 95 4.53 6.17 15.82
C THR A 95 3.19 6.67 15.26
N GLY A 96 2.10 6.06 15.70
CA GLY A 96 0.73 6.49 15.37
C GLY A 96 0.28 6.26 13.94
N ALA A 97 1.07 5.56 13.10
CA ALA A 97 0.59 5.13 11.80
C ALA A 97 -0.58 4.15 11.91
N THR A 98 -1.44 4.13 10.89
CA THR A 98 -2.62 3.25 10.83
C THR A 98 -2.66 2.50 9.51
N ILE A 99 -3.24 1.30 9.54
CA ILE A 99 -3.46 0.50 8.33
C ILE A 99 -4.80 -0.24 8.39
N ASN A 100 -5.54 -0.19 7.28
CA ASN A 100 -6.61 -1.13 6.99
C ASN A 100 -6.10 -2.17 5.98
N GLY A 101 -5.71 -3.34 6.50
CA GLY A 101 -4.82 -4.22 5.77
C GLY A 101 -4.27 -5.39 6.55
N ARG A 102 -3.23 -6.00 5.99
CA ARG A 102 -2.48 -7.11 6.60
C ARG A 102 -0.99 -6.85 6.45
N LEU A 103 -0.21 -7.20 7.47
CA LEU A 103 1.24 -6.98 7.52
C LEU A 103 1.96 -8.33 7.50
N GLN A 104 2.36 -8.81 6.32
CA GLN A 104 3.02 -10.09 6.15
C GLN A 104 4.50 -9.87 5.79
N ALA A 105 5.37 -9.96 6.80
CA ALA A 105 6.81 -9.85 6.65
C ALA A 105 7.47 -11.23 6.79
N GLN A 106 8.50 -11.52 6.00
CA GLN A 106 9.26 -12.77 6.16
C GLN A 106 10.26 -12.72 7.32
N THR A 107 10.61 -11.54 7.84
CA THR A 107 11.50 -11.42 9.01
C THR A 107 10.80 -10.85 10.24
N ALA A 108 10.35 -9.59 10.20
CA ALA A 108 9.81 -8.90 11.38
C ALA A 108 8.74 -7.87 11.02
N VAL A 109 7.79 -7.68 11.95
CA VAL A 109 6.87 -6.55 11.96
C VAL A 109 7.11 -5.75 13.23
N THR A 110 7.42 -4.46 13.11
CA THR A 110 7.61 -3.55 14.25
C THR A 110 6.52 -2.49 14.28
N LEU A 111 5.94 -2.29 15.46
CA LEU A 111 4.83 -1.36 15.69
C LEU A 111 5.19 -0.38 16.82
N GLN A 112 4.84 0.89 16.63
CA GLN A 112 4.94 1.97 17.59
C GLN A 112 3.56 2.63 17.77
N SER A 113 2.76 2.16 18.73
CA SER A 113 1.42 2.70 19.02
C SER A 113 0.53 2.82 17.77
N ASN A 114 0.46 1.74 16.97
CA ASN A 114 -0.28 1.72 15.72
C ASN A 114 -1.68 1.11 15.86
N THR A 115 -2.56 1.45 14.92
CA THR A 115 -3.84 0.76 14.70
C THR A 115 -3.74 -0.10 13.44
N VAL A 116 -4.00 -1.39 13.58
CA VAL A 116 -4.01 -2.37 12.47
C VAL A 116 -5.39 -3.01 12.43
N THR A 117 -6.12 -2.77 11.35
CA THR A 117 -7.48 -3.29 11.15
C THR A 117 -7.49 -4.25 9.97
N ALA A 118 -8.03 -5.46 10.15
CA ALA A 118 -8.19 -6.39 9.04
C ALA A 118 -9.27 -5.88 8.06
N PRO A 119 -9.08 -5.99 6.74
CA PRO A 119 -10.10 -5.63 5.77
C PRO A 119 -11.38 -6.44 5.94
N VAL A 120 -12.52 -5.77 5.78
CA VAL A 120 -13.85 -6.40 5.74
C VAL A 120 -13.91 -7.37 4.56
N GLN A 121 -14.54 -8.53 4.77
CA GLN A 121 -14.72 -9.54 3.73
C GLN A 121 -15.84 -9.20 2.75
#